data_AF-A0A0E0K1Q3-F1
#
_entry.id   AF-A0A0E0K1Q3-F1
#
_cell.length_a   1.000
_cell.length_b   1.000
_cell.length_c   1.000
_cell.angle_alpha   90.00
_cell.angle_beta   90.00
_cell.angle_gamma   90.00
#
_symmetry.space_group_name_H-M   'P 1'
#
loop_
_entity.id
_entity.type
_entity.pdbx_description
1 polymer ?
#
loop_
_entity_poly.entity_id
_entity_poly.type
_entity_poly.pdbx_seq_one_letter_code
_entity_poly.pdbx_strand_id
1 'polypeptide(L)'
;MASAPTPATHAAAVYVAAVPLRGPKGPAQALMSAGYSLGLWDLQHFMVLIRPDPARTQALVFDFQPRDPEDALAAFAVLSRSKIPGVVRRRTLRRVPDTRCWLVGRHRIGGGDAAVLAADAFSARWPTDLVVGRHDCRDFTNGLVEELTGEKRVLDALRSSVANGDCIYYTRIVSGKHNYPVMKNLSN
;
A
#
# COMPACT_ATOMS: atom_id res chain seq x y z
N MET A 1 -7.66 -45.03 -6.13
CA MET A 1 -7.74 -43.92 -5.15
C MET A 1 -7.55 -42.62 -5.93
N ALA A 2 -8.61 -41.85 -6.11
CA ALA A 2 -8.50 -40.53 -6.74
C ALA A 2 -7.95 -39.54 -5.71
N SER A 3 -6.81 -38.90 -6.01
CA SER A 3 -6.30 -37.81 -5.19
C SER A 3 -7.34 -36.70 -5.13
N ALA A 4 -7.70 -36.29 -3.91
CA ALA A 4 -8.53 -35.12 -3.69
C ALA A 4 -7.87 -33.90 -4.38
N PRO A 5 -8.63 -33.03 -5.05
CA PRO A 5 -8.06 -31.83 -5.64
C PRO A 5 -7.46 -30.99 -4.51
N THR A 6 -6.16 -30.74 -4.59
CA THR A 6 -5.48 -29.77 -3.72
C THR A 6 -6.27 -28.47 -3.81
N PRO A 7 -6.73 -27.88 -2.68
CA PRO A 7 -7.47 -26.63 -2.73
C PRO A 7 -6.60 -25.62 -3.47
N ALA A 8 -7.12 -25.08 -4.57
CA ALA A 8 -6.45 -24.06 -5.36
C ALA A 8 -6.00 -22.96 -4.39
N THR A 9 -4.68 -22.84 -4.18
CA THR A 9 -4.16 -21.89 -3.20
C THR A 9 -4.50 -20.50 -3.72
N HIS A 10 -5.53 -19.88 -3.14
CA HIS A 10 -6.03 -18.62 -3.66
C HIS A 10 -4.91 -17.59 -3.59
N ALA A 11 -4.55 -17.02 -4.75
CA ALA A 11 -3.54 -15.99 -4.85
C ALA A 11 -3.93 -14.78 -4.00
N ALA A 12 -3.04 -14.39 -3.07
CA ALA A 12 -3.26 -13.28 -2.16
C ALA A 12 -3.53 -11.99 -2.95
N ALA A 13 -4.54 -11.22 -2.56
CA ALA A 13 -4.81 -9.93 -3.19
C ALA A 13 -3.95 -8.85 -2.52
N VAL A 14 -3.24 -8.06 -3.34
CA VAL A 14 -2.38 -6.97 -2.89
C VAL A 14 -3.06 -5.65 -3.25
N TYR A 15 -3.21 -4.77 -2.26
CA TYR A 15 -3.80 -3.46 -2.39
C TYR A 15 -2.80 -2.39 -1.97
N VAL A 16 -2.99 -1.19 -2.50
CA VAL A 16 -2.36 0.03 -2.00
C VAL A 16 -3.46 0.90 -1.42
N ALA A 17 -3.26 1.48 -0.24
CA ALA A 17 -4.15 2.48 0.30
C ALA A 17 -3.39 3.76 0.62
N ALA A 18 -4.10 4.88 0.51
CA ALA A 18 -3.63 6.18 0.94
C ALA A 18 -4.40 6.63 2.20
N VAL A 19 -3.67 7.10 3.20
CA VAL A 19 -4.22 7.68 4.44
C VAL A 19 -3.60 9.06 4.68
N PRO A 20 -4.22 9.92 5.49
CA PRO A 20 -3.61 11.20 5.83
C PRO A 20 -2.27 10.99 6.56
N LEU A 21 -1.27 11.83 6.23
CA LEU A 21 -0.02 11.89 6.98
C LEU A 21 -0.31 12.25 8.44
N ARG A 22 0.28 11.49 9.38
CA ARG A 22 0.32 11.87 10.79
C ARG A 22 1.50 12.83 10.97
N GLY A 23 1.20 14.07 11.34
CA GLY A 23 2.19 15.09 11.69
C GLY A 23 1.99 15.59 13.12
N PRO A 24 2.89 16.48 13.60
CA PRO A 24 2.83 17.04 14.95
C PRO A 24 1.46 17.68 15.21
N LYS A 25 0.92 17.44 16.41
CA LYS A 25 -0.39 17.94 16.86
C LYS A 25 -0.44 19.46 16.69
N GLY A 26 -1.54 19.97 16.14
CA GLY A 26 -1.76 21.41 15.95
C GLY A 26 -2.02 21.81 14.49
N PRO A 27 -1.72 23.06 14.10
CA PRO A 27 -2.11 23.59 12.80
C PRO A 27 -1.49 22.84 11.61
N ALA A 28 -0.31 22.25 11.79
CA ALA A 28 0.32 21.41 10.76
C ALA A 28 -0.50 20.15 10.44
N GLN A 29 -1.01 19.46 11.45
CA GLN A 29 -1.89 18.30 11.26
C GLN A 29 -3.22 18.70 10.58
N ALA A 30 -3.76 19.87 10.91
CA ALA A 30 -4.96 20.40 10.26
C ALA A 30 -4.72 20.68 8.77
N LEU A 31 -3.59 21.30 8.42
CA LEU A 31 -3.21 21.54 7.03
C LEU A 31 -3.02 20.22 6.25
N MET A 32 -2.34 19.24 6.84
CA MET A 32 -2.16 17.91 6.24
C MET A 32 -3.50 17.21 6.01
N SER A 33 -4.42 17.30 6.97
CA SER A 33 -5.76 16.70 6.89
C SER A 33 -6.62 17.40 5.84
N ALA A 34 -6.53 18.73 5.74
CA ALA A 34 -7.20 19.52 4.70
C ALA A 34 -6.65 19.17 3.32
N GLY A 35 -5.33 19.10 3.16
CA GLY A 35 -4.69 18.70 1.91
C GLY A 35 -5.02 17.27 1.50
N TYR A 36 -5.07 16.33 2.45
CA TYR A 36 -5.60 14.99 2.21
C TYR A 36 -7.06 15.08 1.73
N SER A 37 -7.93 15.84 2.39
CA SER A 37 -9.35 15.98 2.00
C SER A 37 -9.51 16.56 0.60
N LEU A 38 -8.65 17.51 0.23
CA LEU A 38 -8.56 18.11 -1.11
C LEU A 38 -7.88 17.20 -2.16
N GLY A 39 -7.39 16.02 -1.75
CA GLY A 39 -6.78 15.05 -2.67
C GLY A 39 -5.35 15.37 -3.07
N LEU A 40 -4.64 16.24 -2.34
CA LEU A 40 -3.24 16.57 -2.61
C LEU A 40 -2.37 15.32 -2.42
N TRP A 41 -1.94 14.73 -3.55
CA TRP A 41 -1.17 13.49 -3.62
C TRP A 41 0.09 13.51 -2.75
N ASP A 42 0.74 14.67 -2.69
CA ASP A 42 2.02 14.83 -2.00
C ASP A 42 1.88 14.84 -0.47
N LEU A 43 0.65 14.89 0.06
CA LEU A 43 0.34 14.84 1.50
C LEU A 43 -0.28 13.51 1.95
N GLN A 44 -0.30 12.51 1.06
CA GLN A 44 -0.83 11.18 1.33
C GLN A 44 0.29 10.25 1.82
N HIS A 45 -0.01 9.47 2.86
CA HIS A 45 0.80 8.36 3.32
C HIS A 45 0.32 7.08 2.64
N PHE A 46 1.21 6.38 1.95
CA PHE A 46 0.87 5.15 1.24
C PHE A 46 1.24 3.92 2.07
N MET A 47 0.39 2.90 2.02
CA MET A 47 0.60 1.61 2.65
C MET A 47 0.18 0.48 1.72
N VAL A 48 0.82 -0.67 1.89
CA VAL A 48 0.47 -1.89 1.17
C VAL A 48 -0.39 -2.77 2.07
N LEU A 49 -1.49 -3.29 1.53
CA LEU A 49 -2.33 -4.26 2.21
C LEU A 49 -2.30 -5.58 1.47
N ILE A 50 -2.14 -6.67 2.21
CA ILE A 50 -2.22 -8.03 1.71
C ILE A 50 -3.47 -8.65 2.33
N ARG A 51 -4.37 -9.13 1.48
CA ARG A 51 -5.47 -10.00 1.89
C ARG A 51 -5.09 -11.43 1.52
N PRO A 52 -4.60 -12.25 2.49
CA PRO A 52 -4.06 -13.58 2.21
C PRO A 52 -5.17 -14.56 1.81
N ASP A 53 -6.32 -14.43 2.45
CA ASP A 53 -7.48 -15.30 2.26
C ASP A 53 -8.68 -14.46 1.78
N PRO A 54 -9.24 -14.71 0.59
CA PRO A 54 -10.41 -14.00 0.11
C PRO A 54 -11.67 -14.30 0.93
N ALA A 55 -11.73 -15.41 1.67
CA ALA A 55 -12.84 -15.74 2.56
C ALA A 55 -12.82 -14.93 3.86
N ARG A 56 -11.68 -14.31 4.20
CA ARG A 56 -11.53 -13.47 5.39
C ARG A 56 -11.59 -12.00 5.01
N THR A 57 -12.19 -11.20 5.89
CA THR A 57 -12.20 -9.74 5.73
C THR A 57 -10.88 -9.10 6.15
N GLN A 58 -10.09 -9.80 6.97
CA GLN A 58 -8.85 -9.26 7.52
C GLN A 58 -7.80 -9.00 6.45
N ALA A 59 -7.02 -7.94 6.65
CA ALA A 59 -5.90 -7.58 5.80
C ALA A 59 -4.68 -7.27 6.65
N LEU A 60 -3.51 -7.72 6.21
CA LEU A 60 -2.23 -7.32 6.79
C LEU A 60 -1.75 -6.07 6.09
N VAL A 61 -1.21 -5.13 6.85
CA VAL A 61 -0.79 -3.82 6.36
C VAL A 61 0.67 -3.63 6.68
N PHE A 62 1.40 -3.16 5.68
CA PHE A 62 2.80 -2.81 5.75
C PHE A 62 2.95 -1.35 5.37
N ASP A 63 3.58 -0.58 6.25
CA ASP A 63 3.88 0.82 5.98
C ASP A 63 5.23 1.24 6.57
N PHE A 64 5.93 2.10 5.83
CA PHE A 64 7.19 2.68 6.26
C PHE A 64 6.96 4.12 6.69
N GLN A 65 7.24 4.42 7.96
CA GLN A 65 6.95 5.71 8.57
C GLN A 65 8.11 6.16 9.46
N PRO A 66 8.20 7.46 9.79
CA PRO A 66 9.11 7.93 10.83
C PRO A 66 8.88 7.15 12.13
N ARG A 67 9.96 6.85 12.85
CA ARG A 67 9.89 6.21 14.16
C ARG A 67 9.09 7.06 15.14
N ASP A 68 9.34 8.36 15.12
CA ASP A 68 8.59 9.37 15.84
C ASP A 68 8.06 10.45 14.86
N PRO A 69 6.76 10.40 14.50
CA PRO A 69 6.15 11.38 13.62
C PRO A 69 5.76 12.70 14.32
N GLU A 70 5.81 12.76 15.66
CA GLU A 70 5.42 13.96 16.43
C GLU A 70 6.64 14.82 16.84
N ASP A 71 7.87 14.36 16.60
CA ASP A 71 9.10 15.12 16.89
C ASP A 71 9.30 16.30 15.92
N ALA A 72 9.49 17.50 16.47
CA ALA A 72 9.76 18.73 15.73
C ALA A 72 11.05 18.64 14.88
N LEU A 73 12.02 17.81 15.29
CA LEU A 73 13.20 17.49 14.48
C LEU A 73 12.87 16.73 13.21
N ALA A 74 11.83 15.88 13.21
CA ALA A 74 11.37 15.20 12.01
C ALA A 74 10.79 16.21 11.00
N ALA A 75 10.06 17.23 11.48
CA ALA A 75 9.51 18.28 10.64
C ALA A 75 10.60 19.17 9.99
N PHE A 76 11.69 19.47 10.71
CA PHE A 76 12.84 20.18 10.14
C PHE A 76 13.65 19.30 9.18
N ALA A 77 13.83 18.02 9.50
CA ALA A 77 14.54 17.06 8.66
C ALA A 77 13.82 16.74 7.35
N VAL A 78 12.47 16.78 7.35
CA VAL A 78 11.64 16.72 6.12
C VAL A 78 12.00 17.87 5.18
N LEU A 79 12.17 19.09 5.71
CA LEU A 79 12.54 20.27 4.92
C LEU A 79 14.00 20.23 4.46
N SER A 80 14.92 19.72 5.28
CA SER A 80 16.35 19.62 4.95
C SER A 80 16.72 18.36 4.16
N ARG A 81 15.75 17.46 3.87
CA ARG A 81 15.98 16.13 3.27
C ARG A 81 17.05 15.32 4.01
N SER A 82 17.15 15.53 5.32
CA SER A 82 18.08 14.80 6.16
C SER A 82 17.54 13.41 6.46
N LYS A 83 18.46 12.47 6.73
CA LYS A 83 18.10 11.12 7.16
C LYS A 83 17.45 11.18 8.53
N ILE A 84 16.29 10.54 8.68
CA ILE A 84 15.62 10.34 9.96
C ILE A 84 15.42 8.85 10.23
N PRO A 85 15.37 8.43 11.51
CA PRO A 85 15.03 7.05 11.84
C PRO A 85 13.62 6.70 11.37
N GLY A 86 13.53 5.78 10.41
CA GLY A 86 12.31 5.15 9.97
C GLY A 86 12.02 3.84 10.69
N VAL A 87 10.82 3.32 10.48
CA VAL A 87 10.40 2.00 10.90
C VAL A 87 9.39 1.44 9.91
N VAL A 88 9.59 0.19 9.49
CA VAL A 88 8.55 -0.56 8.79
C VAL A 88 7.65 -1.19 9.83
N ARG A 89 6.35 -0.87 9.78
CA ARG A 89 5.36 -1.42 10.69
C ARG A 89 4.48 -2.41 9.94
N ARG A 90 4.19 -3.51 10.64
CA ARG A 90 3.19 -4.50 10.24
C ARG A 90 2.02 -4.41 11.21
N ARG A 91 0.80 -4.32 10.68
CA ARG A 91 -0.44 -4.34 11.49
C ARG A 91 -1.55 -5.13 10.81
N THR A 92 -2.48 -5.65 11.60
CA THR A 92 -3.68 -6.32 11.09
C THR A 92 -4.87 -5.37 11.11
N LEU A 93 -5.52 -5.20 9.97
CA LEU A 93 -6.81 -4.52 9.86
C LEU A 93 -7.95 -5.53 9.84
N ARG A 94 -9.09 -5.13 10.41
CA ARG A 94 -10.33 -5.93 10.37
C ARG A 94 -10.91 -6.05 8.95
N ARG A 95 -10.68 -5.01 8.14
CA ARG A 95 -11.12 -4.91 6.74
C ARG A 95 -10.15 -4.03 5.93
N VAL A 96 -10.06 -4.30 4.63
CA VAL A 96 -9.48 -3.38 3.64
C VAL A 96 -10.26 -2.06 3.66
N PRO A 97 -9.59 -0.88 3.63
CA PRO A 97 -10.27 0.41 3.59
C PRO A 97 -11.22 0.55 2.39
N ASP A 98 -12.39 1.14 2.63
CA ASP A 98 -13.43 1.31 1.59
C ASP A 98 -13.19 2.56 0.72
N THR A 99 -12.24 3.42 1.10
CA THR A 99 -11.92 4.68 0.41
C THR A 99 -10.42 4.79 0.14
N ARG A 100 -10.05 5.34 -1.03
CA ARG A 100 -8.64 5.55 -1.44
C ARG A 100 -7.78 4.29 -1.26
N CYS A 101 -8.35 3.17 -1.67
CA CYS A 101 -7.72 1.87 -1.67
C CYS A 101 -7.92 1.22 -3.04
N TRP A 102 -6.84 0.65 -3.57
CA TRP A 102 -6.75 0.18 -4.94
C TRP A 102 -6.16 -1.22 -4.96
N LEU A 103 -6.82 -2.16 -5.64
CA LEU A 103 -6.28 -3.50 -5.87
C LEU A 103 -5.18 -3.41 -6.93
N VAL A 104 -3.91 -3.58 -6.56
CA VAL A 104 -2.80 -3.41 -7.51
C VAL A 104 -2.44 -4.71 -8.21
N GLY A 105 -2.71 -5.86 -7.58
CA GLY A 105 -2.41 -7.14 -8.20
C GLY A 105 -2.67 -8.32 -7.27
N ARG A 106 -2.19 -9.48 -7.70
CA ARG A 106 -2.25 -10.72 -6.93
C ARG A 106 -0.86 -11.32 -6.81
N HIS A 107 -0.56 -11.88 -5.64
CA HIS A 107 0.71 -12.57 -5.42
C HIS A 107 0.79 -13.81 -6.31
N ARG A 108 1.88 -13.93 -7.07
CA ARG A 108 1.97 -14.86 -8.20
C ARG A 108 2.17 -16.32 -7.79
N ILE A 109 2.72 -16.60 -6.59
CA ILE A 109 3.24 -17.93 -6.21
C ILE A 109 2.84 -18.29 -4.76
N GLY A 110 2.48 -19.54 -4.46
CA GLY A 110 2.40 -20.05 -3.08
C GLY A 110 1.24 -19.55 -2.20
N GLY A 111 0.25 -18.84 -2.77
CA GLY A 111 -0.97 -18.44 -2.08
C GLY A 111 -0.80 -17.35 -1.01
N GLY A 112 -1.76 -17.30 -0.07
CA GLY A 112 -1.85 -16.31 1.00
C GLY A 112 -0.60 -16.20 1.87
N ASP A 113 -0.18 -17.31 2.48
CA ASP A 113 0.92 -17.32 3.43
C ASP A 113 2.27 -17.00 2.78
N ALA A 114 2.49 -17.45 1.54
CA ALA A 114 3.70 -17.10 0.80
C ALA A 114 3.81 -15.59 0.54
N ALA A 115 2.70 -14.92 0.22
CA ALA A 115 2.69 -13.47 0.04
C ALA A 115 3.07 -12.73 1.33
N VAL A 116 2.60 -13.25 2.47
CA VAL A 116 2.90 -12.69 3.79
C VAL A 116 4.37 -12.89 4.14
N LEU A 117 4.91 -14.09 3.91
CA LEU A 117 6.33 -14.38 4.13
C LEU A 117 7.25 -13.52 3.25
N ALA A 118 6.91 -13.35 1.98
CA ALA A 118 7.64 -12.49 1.06
C ALA A 118 7.64 -11.02 1.54
N ALA A 119 6.48 -10.53 2.00
CA ALA A 119 6.36 -9.18 2.55
C ALA A 119 7.15 -8.99 3.85
N ASP A 120 7.17 -9.98 4.73
CA ASP A 120 7.97 -9.95 5.96
C ASP A 120 9.47 -9.95 5.64
N ALA A 121 9.91 -10.81 4.73
CA ALA A 121 11.31 -10.87 4.30
C ALA A 121 11.76 -9.57 3.62
N PHE A 122 10.91 -8.97 2.78
CA PHE A 122 11.15 -7.65 2.19
C PHE A 122 11.23 -6.56 3.26
N SER A 123 10.29 -6.56 4.20
CA SER A 123 10.22 -5.55 5.27
C SER A 123 11.44 -5.62 6.20
N ALA A 124 11.93 -6.82 6.50
CA ALA A 124 13.08 -7.03 7.36
C ALA A 124 14.40 -6.53 6.74
N ARG A 125 14.53 -6.57 5.42
CA ARG A 125 15.72 -6.10 4.68
C ARG A 125 15.65 -4.61 4.31
N TRP A 126 14.54 -3.94 4.53
CA TRP A 126 14.34 -2.55 4.11
C TRP A 126 15.25 -1.59 4.91
N PRO A 127 16.08 -0.76 4.25
CA PRO A 127 16.87 0.25 4.94
C PRO A 127 15.98 1.21 5.75
N THR A 128 16.33 1.45 7.01
CA THR A 128 15.50 2.26 7.92
C THR A 128 15.91 3.73 8.00
N ASP A 129 16.92 4.15 7.23
CA ASP A 129 17.27 5.56 7.03
C ASP A 129 16.21 6.23 6.15
N LEU A 130 15.15 6.79 6.74
CA LEU A 130 14.07 7.45 6.01
C LEU A 130 14.54 8.81 5.50
N VAL A 131 14.31 9.09 4.22
CA VAL A 131 14.56 10.40 3.60
C VAL A 131 13.34 10.80 2.79
N VAL A 132 12.65 11.88 3.20
CA VAL A 132 11.43 12.30 2.51
C VAL A 132 11.71 12.66 1.05
N GLY A 133 10.94 12.08 0.12
CA GLY A 133 11.07 12.25 -1.32
C GLY A 133 12.23 11.49 -1.97
N ARG A 134 12.96 10.64 -1.23
CA ARG A 134 14.05 9.80 -1.77
C ARG A 134 14.05 8.35 -1.26
N HIS A 135 13.65 8.14 -0.01
CA HIS A 135 13.51 6.84 0.63
C HIS A 135 12.41 6.95 1.69
N ASP A 136 11.17 7.03 1.23
CA ASP A 136 9.99 7.23 2.09
C ASP A 136 8.91 6.16 1.88
N CYS A 137 7.72 6.38 2.44
CA CYS A 137 6.58 5.46 2.32
C CYS A 137 6.23 5.08 0.87
N ARG A 138 6.50 5.97 -0.09
CA ARG A 138 6.23 5.78 -1.52
C ARG A 138 7.21 4.80 -2.14
N ASP A 139 8.49 4.96 -1.83
CA ASP A 139 9.54 4.06 -2.29
C ASP A 139 9.34 2.66 -1.73
N PHE A 140 9.01 2.58 -0.42
CA PHE A 140 8.65 1.32 0.22
C PHE A 140 7.43 0.67 -0.46
N THR A 141 6.38 1.45 -0.71
CA THR A 141 5.15 0.95 -1.35
C THR A 141 5.42 0.43 -2.76
N ASN A 142 6.17 1.18 -3.58
CA ASN A 142 6.54 0.75 -4.92
C ASN A 142 7.38 -0.53 -4.88
N GLY A 143 8.41 -0.59 -4.03
CA GLY A 143 9.29 -1.75 -3.92
C GLY A 143 8.58 -3.00 -3.43
N LEU A 144 7.72 -2.87 -2.41
CA LEU A 144 6.97 -4.02 -1.89
C LEU A 144 5.91 -4.52 -2.89
N VAL A 145 5.25 -3.63 -3.62
CA VAL A 145 4.31 -4.03 -4.68
C VAL A 145 5.05 -4.72 -5.83
N GLU A 146 6.22 -4.21 -6.22
CA GLU A 146 7.06 -4.85 -7.24
C GLU A 146 7.49 -6.26 -6.80
N GLU A 147 7.93 -6.43 -5.55
CA GLU A 147 8.29 -7.74 -4.99
C GLU A 147 7.11 -8.73 -5.05
N LEU A 148 5.92 -8.29 -4.64
CA LEU A 148 4.78 -9.18 -4.48
C LEU A 148 4.04 -9.47 -5.79
N THR A 149 3.99 -8.50 -6.70
CA THR A 149 3.12 -8.54 -7.87
C THR A 149 3.87 -8.39 -9.18
N GLY A 150 5.13 -7.95 -9.16
CA GLY A 150 5.93 -7.57 -10.32
C GLY A 150 5.54 -6.24 -10.97
N GLU A 151 4.52 -5.55 -10.44
CA GLU A 151 4.10 -4.24 -10.94
C GLU A 151 5.07 -3.15 -10.49
N LYS A 152 5.59 -2.39 -11.45
CA LYS A 152 6.55 -1.31 -11.20
C LYS A 152 5.87 0.05 -11.19
N ARG A 153 6.41 0.99 -10.40
CA ARG A 153 5.97 2.39 -10.37
C ARG A 153 4.46 2.54 -10.15
N VAL A 154 3.89 1.69 -9.28
CA VAL A 154 2.44 1.61 -9.06
C VAL A 154 1.84 2.95 -8.63
N LEU A 155 2.58 3.74 -7.85
CA LEU A 155 2.08 5.06 -7.40
C LEU A 155 2.00 6.09 -8.55
N ASP A 156 2.89 6.01 -9.55
CA ASP A 156 2.82 6.88 -10.74
C ASP A 156 1.61 6.50 -11.61
N ALA A 157 1.36 5.19 -11.75
CA ALA A 157 0.20 4.67 -12.47
C ALA A 157 -1.11 5.09 -11.78
N LEU A 158 -1.19 4.96 -10.45
CA LEU A 158 -2.34 5.41 -9.66
C LEU A 158 -2.52 6.94 -9.75
N ARG A 159 -1.45 7.73 -9.66
CA ARG A 159 -1.52 9.20 -9.79
C ARG A 159 -2.07 9.61 -11.16
N SER A 160 -1.58 8.98 -12.23
CA SER A 160 -2.02 9.25 -13.60
C SER A 160 -3.49 8.88 -13.80
N SER A 161 -3.92 7.73 -13.29
CA SER A 161 -5.31 7.28 -13.35
C SER A 161 -6.26 8.23 -12.61
N VAL A 162 -5.87 8.70 -11.42
CA VAL A 162 -6.65 9.70 -10.66
C VAL A 162 -6.74 11.03 -11.42
N ALA A 163 -5.64 11.48 -12.04
CA ALA A 163 -5.60 12.74 -12.80
C ALA A 163 -6.45 12.71 -14.08
N ASN A 164 -6.53 11.56 -14.74
CA ASN A 164 -7.30 11.38 -15.98
C ASN A 164 -8.81 11.26 -15.74
N GLY A 165 -9.27 11.24 -14.48
CA GLY A 165 -10.68 11.00 -14.17
C GLY A 165 -11.15 9.61 -14.56
N ASP A 166 -10.21 8.70 -14.86
CA ASP A 166 -10.52 7.30 -15.06
C ASP A 166 -11.18 6.83 -13.77
N CYS A 167 -12.47 6.53 -13.84
CA CYS A 167 -13.16 5.84 -12.77
C CYS A 167 -12.36 4.59 -12.51
N ILE A 168 -11.62 4.60 -11.40
CA ILE A 168 -10.79 3.49 -10.98
C ILE A 168 -11.77 2.39 -10.56
N TYR A 169 -12.31 1.66 -11.54
CA TYR A 169 -13.11 0.44 -11.35
C TYR A 169 -12.17 -0.66 -10.89
N TYR A 170 -11.57 -0.46 -9.72
CA TYR A 170 -10.92 -1.52 -8.96
C TYR A 170 -11.94 -1.92 -7.93
N THR A 171 -12.84 -2.80 -8.38
CA THR A 171 -13.80 -3.57 -7.59
C THR A 171 -14.16 -2.94 -6.26
N ARG A 172 -15.23 -2.15 -6.25
CA ARG A 172 -16.12 -2.06 -5.08
C ARG A 172 -16.26 -3.49 -4.57
N ILE A 173 -15.78 -3.78 -3.35
CA ILE A 173 -16.03 -5.06 -2.69
C ILE A 173 -17.54 -5.09 -2.40
N VAL A 174 -18.33 -5.43 -3.43
CA VAL A 174 -19.72 -5.79 -3.27
C VAL A 174 -19.76 -7.30 -3.25
N SER A 175 -20.09 -7.80 -2.07
CA SER A 175 -20.64 -9.10 -1.78
C SER A 175 -20.85 -10.01 -3.00
N GLY A 176 -20.07 -11.09 -3.06
CA GLY A 176 -20.37 -12.34 -3.74
C GLY A 176 -21.06 -12.25 -5.10
N LYS A 177 -20.27 -12.16 -6.18
CA LYS A 177 -20.47 -12.94 -7.41
C LYS A 177 -19.27 -12.76 -8.34
N HIS A 178 -18.90 -13.86 -8.98
CA HIS A 178 -17.74 -14.00 -9.85
C HIS A 178 -17.91 -13.17 -11.13
N ASN A 179 -16.94 -12.30 -11.43
CA ASN A 179 -16.33 -12.03 -12.75
C ASN A 179 -15.54 -10.72 -12.65
N TYR A 180 -14.25 -10.74 -12.98
CA TYR A 180 -13.41 -9.53 -12.95
C TYR A 180 -12.66 -9.37 -14.28
N PRO A 181 -12.80 -8.23 -14.99
CA PRO A 181 -11.91 -7.90 -16.08
C PRO A 181 -10.52 -7.56 -15.52
N VAL A 182 -9.51 -8.24 -16.05
CA VAL A 182 -8.09 -7.90 -15.90
C VAL A 182 -7.80 -6.71 -16.82
N MET A 183 -6.99 -5.74 -16.38
CA MET A 183 -6.50 -4.67 -17.25
C MET A 183 -5.85 -5.29 -18.49
N LYS A 184 -6.48 -5.09 -19.66
CA LYS A 184 -5.79 -5.26 -20.92
C LYS A 184 -4.88 -4.05 -21.07
N ASN A 185 -3.58 -4.29 -21.19
CA ASN A 185 -2.62 -3.29 -21.65
C ASN A 185 -3.19 -2.65 -22.92
N LEU A 186 -3.48 -1.35 -22.85
CA LEU A 186 -3.59 -0.51 -24.04
C LEU A 186 -2.17 -0.09 -24.40
N SER A 187 -1.46 -1.02 -25.03
CA SER A 187 -0.28 -0.69 -25.84
C SER A 187 -0.72 -0.79 -27.30
N ASN A 188 -0.76 0.36 -27.97
CA ASN A 188 -0.81 0.45 -29.43
C ASN A 188 0.50 -0.09 -29.99
#